data_AF-T1B929-F1
#
_entry.id   AF-T1B929-F1
#
_cell.length_a   1.000
_cell.length_b   1.000
_cell.length_c   1.000
_cell.angle_alpha   90.00
_cell.angle_beta   90.00
_cell.angle_gamma   90.00
#
_symmetry.space_group_name_H-M   'P 1'
#
loop_
_entity.id
_entity.type
_entity.pdbx_description
1 polymer ?
#
loop_
_entity_poly.entity_id
_entity_poly.type
_entity_poly.pdbx_seq_one_letter_code
_entity_poly.pdbx_strand_id
1 'polypeptide(L)'
;MNDIDQVGVTGRHLTSFEMLCHDSFNREGKEIYWKEDTVRYCNSFLTGPLGINQNLITYKEKPWSGGGNAGNALEVFVLGLEVATLVFMDMSENENGEFEVDGKKYSPMGQRIVDTGYGLERLVWLSNGTP
;
A
#
# COMPACT_ATOMS: atom_id res chain seq x y z
N MET A 1 5.45 18.19 -1.67
CA MET A 1 6.31 17.27 -2.44
C MET A 1 7.44 16.90 -1.52
N ASN A 2 7.40 15.70 -0.94
CA ASN A 2 8.11 15.40 0.30
C ASN A 2 9.50 14.78 0.05
N ASP A 3 9.70 14.11 -1.09
CA ASP A 3 10.90 13.32 -1.36
C ASP A 3 11.82 13.94 -2.43
N ILE A 4 11.66 15.23 -2.74
CA ILE A 4 12.40 15.90 -3.82
C ILE A 4 13.93 15.81 -3.62
N ASP A 5 14.39 15.91 -2.38
CA ASP A 5 15.82 15.84 -2.03
C ASP A 5 16.42 14.44 -2.23
N GLN A 6 15.58 13.41 -2.35
CA GLN A 6 16.00 12.02 -2.57
C GLN A 6 16.04 11.63 -4.05
N VAL A 7 15.45 12.46 -4.92
CA VAL A 7 15.39 12.23 -6.37
C VAL A 7 16.79 12.36 -6.96
N GLY A 8 17.22 11.34 -7.71
CA GLY A 8 18.58 11.27 -8.27
C GLY A 8 19.69 10.89 -7.28
N VAL A 9 19.43 10.92 -5.97
CA VAL A 9 20.38 10.48 -4.94
C VAL A 9 20.25 8.99 -4.64
N THR A 10 19.01 8.51 -4.54
CA THR A 10 18.70 7.14 -4.10
C THR A 10 18.42 6.15 -5.23
N GLY A 11 18.37 6.62 -6.48
CA GLY A 11 18.01 5.84 -7.66
C GLY A 11 16.52 5.42 -7.78
N ARG A 12 15.73 5.52 -6.70
CA ARG A 12 14.36 4.98 -6.63
C ARG A 12 13.24 5.99 -6.36
N HIS A 13 13.57 7.23 -6.02
CA HIS A 13 12.59 8.28 -5.78
C HIS A 13 12.39 9.12 -7.03
N LEU A 14 11.12 9.44 -7.33
CA LEU A 14 10.68 10.21 -8.48
C LEU A 14 9.81 11.36 -7.99
N THR A 15 9.81 12.49 -8.69
CA THR A 15 8.88 13.61 -8.42
C THR A 15 7.47 13.33 -8.94
N SER A 16 7.35 12.51 -9.98
CA SER A 16 6.11 12.05 -10.59
C SER A 16 6.27 10.58 -10.93
N PHE A 17 5.25 9.80 -10.61
CA PHE A 17 5.21 8.36 -10.85
C PHE A 17 3.77 7.90 -11.01
N GLU A 18 3.56 6.76 -11.64
CA GLU A 18 2.25 6.13 -11.80
C GLU A 18 2.00 5.09 -10.71
N MET A 19 0.95 5.33 -9.92
CA MET A 19 0.46 4.38 -8.92
C MET A 19 -0.70 3.59 -9.52
N LEU A 20 -0.47 2.32 -9.81
CA LEU A 20 -1.54 1.39 -10.17
C LEU A 20 -2.27 0.96 -8.89
N CYS A 21 -3.57 0.75 -8.97
CA CYS A 21 -4.38 0.33 -7.82
C CYS A 21 -5.49 -0.65 -8.21
N HIS A 22 -5.93 -1.41 -7.22
CA HIS A 22 -7.26 -2.01 -7.18
C HIS A 22 -7.88 -1.70 -5.82
N ASP A 23 -9.08 -1.12 -5.85
CA ASP A 23 -9.73 -0.62 -4.64
C ASP A 23 -11.03 -1.38 -4.37
N SER A 24 -11.43 -1.42 -3.10
CA SER A 24 -12.68 -2.03 -2.65
C SER A 24 -13.36 -1.14 -1.63
N PHE A 25 -14.61 -0.77 -1.89
CA PHE A 25 -15.40 0.09 -1.01
C PHE A 25 -16.48 -0.74 -0.33
N ASN A 26 -16.19 -1.25 0.87
CA ASN A 26 -17.11 -2.07 1.64
C ASN A 26 -17.99 -1.20 2.53
N ARG A 27 -19.30 -1.50 2.54
CA ARG A 27 -20.30 -0.83 3.37
C ARG A 27 -21.02 -1.86 4.24
N GLU A 28 -21.72 -1.38 5.26
CA GLU A 28 -22.55 -2.25 6.09
C GLU A 28 -23.51 -3.09 5.23
N GLY A 29 -23.51 -4.41 5.45
CA GLY A 29 -24.32 -5.36 4.68
C GLY A 29 -23.83 -5.66 3.25
N LYS A 30 -22.75 -5.04 2.78
CA LYS A 30 -22.17 -5.29 1.45
C LYS A 30 -20.64 -5.23 1.46
N GLU A 31 -20.02 -6.39 1.63
CA GLU A 31 -18.59 -6.59 1.45
C GLU A 31 -18.32 -7.15 0.05
N ILE A 32 -17.37 -6.54 -0.66
CA ILE A 32 -16.88 -7.00 -1.97
C ILE A 32 -15.68 -7.91 -1.74
N TYR A 33 -14.66 -7.41 -1.04
CA TYR A 33 -13.50 -8.14 -0.56
C TYR A 33 -12.70 -7.30 0.45
N TRP A 34 -11.90 -7.97 1.29
CA TRP A 34 -11.10 -7.34 2.35
C TRP A 34 -9.64 -7.84 2.35
N LYS A 35 -9.03 -8.02 3.52
CA LYS A 35 -7.59 -8.25 3.71
C LYS A 35 -7.08 -9.49 2.99
N GLU A 36 -7.74 -10.62 3.18
CA GLU A 36 -7.32 -11.93 2.70
C GLU A 36 -7.28 -11.98 1.17
N ASP A 37 -8.32 -11.45 0.53
CA ASP A 37 -8.40 -11.37 -0.93
C ASP A 37 -7.40 -10.36 -1.49
N THR A 38 -7.21 -9.22 -0.83
CA THR A 38 -6.23 -8.20 -1.26
C THR A 38 -4.82 -8.77 -1.29
N VAL A 39 -4.40 -9.46 -0.22
CA VAL A 39 -3.09 -10.12 -0.17
C VAL A 39 -3.00 -11.21 -1.23
N ARG A 40 -4.06 -12.01 -1.42
CA ARG A 40 -4.09 -13.05 -2.46
C ARG A 40 -3.96 -12.46 -3.88
N TYR A 41 -4.66 -11.37 -4.19
CA TYR A 41 -4.57 -10.72 -5.49
C TYR A 41 -3.16 -10.16 -5.73
N CYS A 42 -2.58 -9.49 -4.73
CA CYS A 42 -1.20 -9.02 -4.79
C CYS A 42 -0.22 -10.17 -5.05
N ASN A 43 -0.25 -11.23 -4.24
CA ASN A 43 0.64 -12.37 -4.41
C ASN A 43 0.45 -13.06 -5.77
N SER A 44 -0.80 -13.21 -6.22
CA SER A 44 -1.11 -13.85 -7.51
C SER A 44 -0.62 -13.02 -8.71
N PHE A 45 -0.72 -11.70 -8.63
CA PHE A 45 -0.18 -10.79 -9.65
C PHE A 45 1.35 -10.85 -9.72
N LEU A 46 2.03 -10.83 -8.57
CA LEU A 46 3.49 -10.91 -8.52
C LEU A 46 4.03 -12.28 -8.96
N THR A 47 3.41 -13.37 -8.51
CA THR A 47 3.90 -14.73 -8.79
C THR A 47 3.46 -15.29 -10.13
N GLY A 48 2.29 -14.90 -10.63
CA GLY A 48 1.74 -15.38 -11.90
C GLY A 48 2.25 -14.56 -13.08
N PRO A 49 1.60 -13.43 -13.45
CA PRO A 49 1.99 -12.59 -14.57
C PRO A 49 3.45 -12.12 -14.56
N LEU A 50 3.99 -11.74 -13.39
CA LEU A 50 5.37 -11.25 -13.29
C LEU A 50 6.41 -12.34 -12.99
N GLY A 51 5.97 -13.58 -12.71
CA GLY A 51 6.87 -14.73 -12.50
C GLY A 51 7.81 -14.62 -11.29
N ILE A 52 7.53 -13.74 -10.32
CA ILE A 52 8.37 -13.55 -9.14
C ILE A 52 8.25 -14.78 -8.23
N ASN A 53 9.37 -15.33 -7.81
CA ASN A 53 9.38 -16.43 -6.84
C ASN A 53 8.82 -15.95 -5.49
N GLN A 54 7.78 -16.60 -4.97
CA GLN A 54 7.13 -16.26 -3.71
C GLN A 54 8.11 -16.18 -2.51
N ASN A 55 9.18 -16.97 -2.51
CA ASN A 55 10.19 -16.94 -1.44
C ASN A 55 11.00 -15.64 -1.39
N LEU A 56 10.91 -14.81 -2.43
CA LEU A 56 11.56 -13.50 -2.52
C LEU A 56 10.63 -12.36 -2.10
N ILE A 57 9.36 -12.66 -1.83
CA ILE A 57 8.34 -11.67 -1.46
C ILE A 57 8.21 -11.64 0.05
N THR A 58 8.26 -10.45 0.64
CA THR A 58 7.98 -10.25 2.06
C THR A 58 6.91 -9.19 2.26
N TYR A 59 6.07 -9.41 3.27
CA TYR A 59 5.01 -8.50 3.70
C TYR A 59 5.39 -7.94 5.06
N LYS A 60 5.57 -6.63 5.14
CA LYS A 60 5.95 -5.94 6.37
C LYS A 60 4.77 -5.10 6.86
N GLU A 61 4.35 -5.35 8.09
CA GLU A 61 3.28 -4.59 8.73
C GLU A 61 3.72 -3.15 9.03
N LYS A 62 2.84 -2.21 8.75
CA LYS A 62 3.03 -0.79 9.04
C LYS A 62 1.68 -0.09 9.23
N PRO A 63 1.49 0.69 10.31
CA PRO A 63 0.37 1.62 10.40
C PRO A 63 0.44 2.65 9.26
N TRP A 64 -0.69 2.97 8.64
CA TRP A 64 -0.77 3.98 7.60
C TRP A 64 -1.76 5.07 8.00
N SER A 65 -1.41 6.31 7.70
CA SER A 65 -2.27 7.48 7.85
C SER A 65 -2.08 8.45 6.68
N GLY A 66 -3.16 9.08 6.23
CA GLY A 66 -3.12 10.00 5.11
C GLY A 66 -4.51 10.46 4.64
N GLY A 67 -4.63 11.70 4.18
CA GLY A 67 -5.87 12.22 3.58
C GLY A 67 -7.10 12.20 4.51
N GLY A 68 -6.90 12.18 5.83
CA GLY A 68 -7.96 12.10 6.84
C GLY A 68 -8.42 10.68 7.19
N ASN A 69 -7.79 9.64 6.63
CA ASN A 69 -8.05 8.23 6.93
C ASN A 69 -6.82 7.55 7.52
N ALA A 70 -7.04 6.45 8.23
CA ALA A 70 -5.98 5.60 8.75
C ALA A 70 -6.40 4.13 8.74
N GLY A 71 -5.42 3.26 8.88
CA GLY A 71 -5.62 1.82 8.94
C GLY A 71 -4.31 1.05 8.98
N ASN A 72 -4.40 -0.26 9.11
CA ASN A 72 -3.22 -1.12 8.99
C ASN A 72 -2.84 -1.27 7.52
N ALA A 73 -1.54 -1.37 7.25
CA ALA A 73 -1.04 -1.63 5.91
C ALA A 73 0.02 -2.73 5.88
N LEU A 74 0.20 -3.31 4.70
CA LEU A 74 1.31 -4.19 4.37
C LEU A 74 2.17 -3.53 3.27
N GLU A 75 3.42 -3.24 3.58
CA GLU A 75 4.44 -2.92 2.59
C GLU A 75 4.93 -4.24 1.98
N VAL A 76 4.89 -4.35 0.65
CA VAL A 76 5.27 -5.55 -0.10
C VAL A 76 6.64 -5.33 -0.73
N PHE A 77 7.61 -6.15 -0.32
CA PHE A 77 8.98 -6.08 -0.81
C PHE A 77 9.31 -7.27 -1.70
N VAL A 78 10.10 -7.01 -2.74
CA VAL A 78 10.75 -8.04 -3.57
C VAL A 78 12.23 -7.70 -3.63
N LEU A 79 13.08 -8.62 -3.19
CA LEU A 79 14.55 -8.43 -3.18
C LEU A 79 15.00 -7.10 -2.49
N GLY A 80 14.26 -6.66 -1.47
CA GLY A 80 14.55 -5.43 -0.72
C GLY A 80 14.00 -4.14 -1.33
N LEU A 81 13.36 -4.20 -2.51
CA LEU A 81 12.63 -3.08 -3.10
C LEU A 81 11.14 -3.17 -2.73
N GLU A 82 10.60 -2.11 -2.13
CA GLU A 82 9.16 -1.98 -1.91
C GLU A 82 8.46 -1.73 -3.25
N VAL A 83 7.61 -2.68 -3.68
CA VAL A 83 6.92 -2.64 -4.98
C VAL A 83 5.44 -2.30 -4.86
N ALA A 84 4.84 -2.52 -3.68
CA ALA A 84 3.45 -2.19 -3.42
C ALA A 84 3.21 -1.88 -1.95
N THR A 85 2.13 -1.16 -1.67
CA THR A 85 1.55 -0.98 -0.35
C THR A 85 0.07 -1.35 -0.40
N LEU A 86 -0.38 -2.18 0.56
CA LEU A 86 -1.78 -2.62 0.69
C LEU A 86 -2.35 -2.00 1.97
N VAL A 87 -3.18 -0.96 1.85
CA VAL A 87 -3.77 -0.25 2.98
C VAL A 87 -5.21 -0.72 3.22
N PHE A 88 -5.52 -0.97 4.49
CA PHE A 88 -6.85 -1.39 4.94
C PHE A 88 -7.44 -0.30 5.83
N MET A 89 -8.08 0.68 5.20
CA MET A 89 -8.65 1.84 5.89
C MET A 89 -9.95 1.45 6.60
N ASP A 90 -9.95 1.59 7.93
CA ASP A 90 -11.09 1.36 8.80
C ASP A 90 -11.27 2.46 9.86
N MET A 91 -10.50 3.55 9.75
CA MET A 91 -10.52 4.69 10.67
C MET A 91 -10.48 6.03 9.94
N SER A 92 -11.17 7.04 10.50
CA SER A 92 -11.18 8.43 10.04
C SER A 92 -10.74 9.38 11.15
N GLU A 93 -10.07 10.47 10.77
CA GLU A 93 -9.56 11.48 11.70
C GLU A 93 -10.72 12.08 12.53
N ASN A 94 -10.53 12.15 13.85
CA ASN A 94 -11.50 12.66 14.82
C ASN A 94 -10.75 13.18 16.06
N GLU A 95 -10.91 14.45 16.41
CA GLU A 95 -10.27 15.07 17.59
C GLU A 95 -10.63 14.37 18.92
N ASN A 96 -11.80 13.73 18.96
CA ASN A 96 -12.27 12.94 20.12
C ASN A 96 -12.02 11.43 19.94
N GLY A 97 -11.24 11.04 18.93
CA GLY A 97 -10.90 9.66 18.65
C GLY A 97 -10.06 9.02 19.75
N GLU A 98 -10.22 7.71 19.90
CA GLU A 98 -9.53 6.91 20.92
C GLU A 98 -8.18 6.38 20.43
N PHE A 99 -7.97 6.34 19.10
CA PHE A 99 -6.75 5.82 18.49
C PHE A 99 -5.84 6.97 18.06
N GLU A 100 -4.55 6.87 18.36
CA GLU A 100 -3.54 7.85 17.92
C GLU A 100 -2.61 7.22 16.87
N VAL A 101 -2.50 7.86 15.70
CA VAL A 101 -1.59 7.47 14.62
C VAL A 101 -0.88 8.72 14.12
N ASP A 102 0.46 8.71 14.14
CA ASP A 102 1.30 9.85 13.72
C ASP A 102 0.91 11.20 14.38
N GLY A 103 0.52 11.16 15.66
CA GLY A 103 0.14 12.35 16.44
C GLY A 103 -1.26 12.91 16.15
N LYS A 104 -2.05 12.23 15.31
CA LYS A 104 -3.46 12.54 15.04
C LYS A 104 -4.38 11.50 15.68
N LYS A 105 -5.58 11.94 16.05
CA LYS A 105 -6.60 11.07 16.65
C LYS A 105 -7.59 10.56 15.61
N TYR A 106 -8.04 9.32 15.77
CA TYR A 106 -8.92 8.62 14.85
C TYR A 106 -10.02 7.85 15.57
N SER A 107 -11.15 7.68 14.88
CA SER A 107 -12.26 6.80 15.30
C SER A 107 -12.54 5.75 14.23
N PRO A 108 -13.05 4.56 14.62
CA PRO A 108 -13.50 3.56 13.67
C PRO A 108 -14.58 4.10 12.74
N MET A 109 -14.52 3.69 11.47
CA MET A 109 -15.51 4.01 10.46
C MET A 109 -16.51 2.85 10.31
N GLY A 110 -17.76 3.17 9.95
CA GLY A 110 -18.75 2.15 9.54
C GLY A 110 -18.48 1.54 8.15
N GLN A 111 -17.50 2.07 7.42
CA GLN A 111 -17.07 1.59 6.10
C GLN A 111 -15.64 1.07 6.18
N ARG A 112 -15.33 0.10 5.32
CA ARG A 112 -14.01 -0.54 5.24
C ARG A 112 -13.50 -0.43 3.81
N ILE A 113 -12.38 0.25 3.60
CA ILE A 113 -11.85 0.53 2.25
C ILE A 113 -10.49 -0.14 2.05
N VAL A 114 -10.38 -0.92 0.97
CA VAL A 114 -9.09 -1.40 0.47
C VAL A 114 -8.57 -0.34 -0.48
N ASP A 115 -7.36 0.14 -0.20
CA ASP A 115 -6.62 1.10 -1.02
C ASP A 115 -5.23 0.50 -1.26
N THR A 116 -4.93 0.20 -2.52
CA THR A 116 -3.64 -0.41 -2.89
C THR A 116 -2.85 0.52 -3.78
N GLY A 117 -1.53 0.51 -3.64
CA GLY A 117 -0.63 1.26 -4.48
C GLY A 117 0.52 0.40 -4.97
N TYR A 118 0.67 0.28 -6.29
CA TYR A 118 1.76 -0.43 -6.96
C TYR A 118 2.53 0.58 -7.81
N GLY A 119 3.82 0.75 -7.53
CA GLY A 119 4.65 1.69 -8.29
C GLY A 119 5.04 1.11 -9.65
N LEU A 120 4.46 1.64 -10.74
CA LEU A 120 4.71 1.13 -12.10
C LEU A 120 6.20 1.14 -12.44
N GLU A 121 6.88 2.26 -12.17
CA GLU A 121 8.29 2.44 -12.48
C GLU A 121 9.17 1.49 -11.68
N ARG A 122 8.80 1.18 -10.43
CA ARG A 122 9.51 0.19 -9.61
C ARG A 122 9.31 -1.23 -10.14
N LEU A 123 8.13 -1.57 -10.62
CA LEU A 123 7.86 -2.88 -11.26
C LEU A 123 8.62 -3.03 -12.58
N VAL A 124 8.66 -1.97 -13.40
CA VAL A 124 9.47 -1.95 -14.64
C VAL A 124 10.95 -2.06 -14.30
N TRP A 125 11.42 -1.33 -13.30
CA TRP A 125 12.82 -1.40 -12.86
C TRP A 125 13.19 -2.81 -12.38
N LEU A 126 12.34 -3.43 -11.55
CA LEU A 126 12.53 -4.80 -11.07
C LEU A 126 12.62 -5.81 -12.23
N SER A 127 11.84 -5.64 -13.30
CA SER A 127 11.86 -6.56 -14.45
C SER A 127 13.06 -6.35 -15.39
N ASN A 128 13.66 -5.16 -15.42
CA ASN A 128 14.79 -4.85 -16.30
C ASN A 128 16.16 -4.94 -15.59
N GLY A 129 16.22 -4.72 -14.28
CA GLY A 129 17.47 -4.78 -13.51
C GLY A 129 18.51 -3.72 -13.93
N THR A 130 18.06 -2.59 -14.47
CA THR A 130 18.95 -1.49 -14.89
C THR A 130 19.61 -0.82 -13.68
N PRO A 131 20.81 -0.22 -13.83
CA PRO A 131 21.46 0.55 -12.77
C PRO A 131 20.62 1.74 -12.26
#